data_AF-A0A651EZP2-F1
#
_entry.id   AF-A0A651EZP2-F1
#
_cell.length_a   1.000
_cell.length_b   1.000
_cell.length_c   1.000
_cell.angle_alpha   90.00
_cell.angle_beta   90.00
_cell.angle_gamma   90.00
#
_symmetry.space_group_name_H-M   'P 1'
#
loop_
_entity.id
_entity.type
_entity.pdbx_description
1 polymer ?
#
loop_
_entity_poly.entity_id
_entity_poly.type
_entity_poly.pdbx_seq_one_letter_code
_entity_poly.pdbx_strand_id
1 'polypeptide(L)'
;MMHYRRYHQWSTLAVILALCAEASANYAGARLVIVIPFILGAWWVFRDRVVSPVPRWLINILLFIATGYVFFSIARTLQIDPERTVTVLANYLVALIVIKSFESRTPRDQAQLLILTGMLAIAAVLSSITLIVAIFLFAFAPALLMAIMHFQIFTVLHRSFGPAGKPQPGILDAEPASGRRRLHDLGRLSAVCSIVIALLGTGVFLIMPRGIGETDFGALARARAGSTVGFSDVIRLTGDGIISDSPSIVAEVEIFGRDGRITLQTQQYFRGAVLDQYDPGARRWQRSRILSTEIDDRQTSRLANDGRMRWQEDRPPFGRSARAVLDQRVRLFNKTTAHLFALWRPTNIAYRESDVVYLSPVDWTLIRPSRSGFVEYWVRSVPSDEGLPGIDDDSEILSRYRARHRILSREFRDGPIRDHAVGVLREYGVEVTPGDPLPASRVAGIFERYLRENFSYSLELQSPTDDSDPILWFLTERREGHCEHFASAMAAMCQSLDIPARIVTGFLTSEFDQVRQAYIIRQRHAHAWVEVEVLESVAVIDEDGEESIREVL
;
A
#
# COMPACT_ATOMS: atom_id res chain seq x y z
N MET A 1 -13.49 0.35 -49.70
CA MET A 1 -12.12 0.20 -49.15
C MET A 1 -11.73 1.25 -48.10
N MET A 2 -12.07 2.54 -48.27
CA MET A 2 -11.69 3.61 -47.32
C MET A 2 -12.18 3.39 -45.87
N HIS A 3 -13.45 3.01 -45.67
CA HIS A 3 -14.00 2.74 -44.33
C HIS A 3 -13.39 1.52 -43.65
N TYR A 4 -12.98 0.50 -44.41
CA TYR A 4 -12.28 -0.67 -43.88
C TYR A 4 -10.89 -0.29 -43.33
N ARG A 5 -10.14 0.57 -44.04
CA ARG A 5 -8.86 1.08 -43.56
C ARG A 5 -9.01 1.92 -42.29
N ARG A 6 -10.02 2.79 -42.24
CA ARG A 6 -10.31 3.59 -41.04
C ARG A 6 -10.75 2.73 -39.86
N TYR A 7 -11.61 1.73 -40.08
CA TYR A 7 -11.96 0.74 -39.06
C TYR A 7 -10.71 0.11 -38.44
N HIS A 8 -9.80 -0.41 -39.27
CA HIS A 8 -8.57 -1.03 -38.78
C HIS A 8 -7.73 -0.07 -37.93
N GLN A 9 -7.53 1.17 -38.38
CA GLN A 9 -6.79 2.18 -37.61
C GLN A 9 -7.39 2.42 -36.22
N TRP A 10 -8.70 2.68 -36.17
CA TRP A 10 -9.38 2.94 -34.90
C TRP A 10 -9.46 1.72 -33.99
N SER A 11 -9.67 0.53 -34.56
CA SER A 11 -9.68 -0.72 -33.78
C SER A 11 -8.30 -1.05 -33.20
N THR A 12 -7.21 -0.87 -33.96
CA THR A 12 -5.85 -1.06 -33.45
C THR A 12 -5.52 -0.04 -32.36
N LEU A 13 -5.92 1.22 -32.54
CA LEU A 13 -5.76 2.24 -31.50
C LEU A 13 -6.52 1.86 -30.22
N ALA A 14 -7.78 1.44 -30.35
CA ALA A 14 -8.58 1.00 -29.21
C ALA A 14 -7.96 -0.21 -28.49
N VAL A 15 -7.43 -1.19 -29.23
CA VAL A 15 -6.69 -2.33 -28.67
C VAL A 15 -5.46 -1.87 -27.88
N ILE A 16 -4.63 -1.01 -28.46
CA ILE A 16 -3.42 -0.49 -27.80
C ILE A 16 -3.79 0.27 -26.52
N LEU A 17 -4.81 1.12 -26.56
CA LEU A 17 -5.25 1.88 -25.39
C LEU A 17 -5.79 0.96 -24.28
N ALA A 18 -6.55 -0.08 -24.62
CA ALA A 18 -7.01 -1.07 -23.65
C ALA A 18 -5.85 -1.89 -23.05
N LEU A 19 -4.85 -2.24 -23.86
CA LEU A 19 -3.63 -2.92 -23.38
C LEU A 19 -2.81 -2.03 -22.45
N CYS A 20 -2.63 -0.75 -22.80
CA CYS A 20 -1.96 0.21 -21.93
C CYS A 20 -2.71 0.39 -20.60
N ALA A 21 -4.05 0.49 -20.64
CA ALA A 21 -4.87 0.55 -19.44
C ALA A 21 -4.68 -0.68 -18.56
N GLU A 22 -4.73 -1.89 -19.11
CA GLU A 22 -4.54 -3.13 -18.36
C GLU A 22 -3.11 -3.27 -17.79
N ALA A 23 -2.09 -2.98 -18.61
CA ALA A 23 -0.71 -3.06 -18.16
C ALA A 23 -0.40 -2.03 -17.06
N SER A 24 -0.98 -0.83 -17.14
CA SER A 24 -0.92 0.15 -16.07
C SER A 24 -1.67 -0.32 -14.81
N ALA A 25 -2.82 -0.97 -14.97
CA ALA A 25 -3.60 -1.47 -13.85
C ALA A 25 -2.86 -2.54 -13.04
N ASN A 26 -2.11 -3.42 -13.71
CA ASN A 26 -1.40 -4.54 -13.09
C ASN A 26 0.13 -4.33 -12.96
N TYR A 27 0.62 -3.09 -13.12
CA TYR A 27 2.05 -2.74 -13.12
C TYR A 27 2.92 -3.60 -14.06
N ALA A 28 2.32 -4.09 -15.15
CA ALA A 28 2.91 -5.03 -16.08
C ALA A 28 3.48 -4.34 -17.34
N GLY A 29 4.04 -3.13 -17.18
CA GLY A 29 4.51 -2.29 -18.29
C GLY A 29 5.54 -2.98 -19.22
N ALA A 30 6.38 -3.86 -18.67
CA ALA A 30 7.34 -4.65 -19.46
C ALA A 30 6.66 -5.53 -20.54
N ARG A 31 5.41 -5.96 -20.33
CA ARG A 31 4.67 -6.76 -21.31
C ARG A 31 4.30 -5.95 -22.55
N LEU A 32 4.11 -4.64 -22.43
CA LEU A 32 3.77 -3.79 -23.57
C LEU A 32 4.87 -3.78 -24.63
N VAL A 33 6.14 -3.89 -24.21
CA VAL A 33 7.31 -3.97 -25.10
C VAL A 33 7.21 -5.18 -26.03
N ILE A 34 6.55 -6.26 -25.59
CA ILE A 34 6.35 -7.45 -26.40
C ILE A 34 5.03 -7.35 -27.16
N VAL A 35 3.92 -7.08 -26.46
CA VAL A 35 2.57 -7.20 -27.04
C VAL A 35 2.29 -6.12 -28.11
N ILE A 36 2.72 -4.87 -27.91
CA ILE A 36 2.42 -3.77 -28.85
C ILE A 36 3.06 -4.03 -30.22
N PRO A 37 4.35 -4.42 -30.33
CA PRO A 37 4.93 -4.82 -31.61
C PRO A 37 4.17 -5.95 -32.32
N PHE A 38 3.66 -6.96 -31.61
CA PHE A 38 2.84 -8.01 -32.22
C PHE A 38 1.54 -7.46 -32.81
N ILE A 39 0.84 -6.58 -32.09
CA ILE A 39 -0.40 -5.95 -32.57
C ILE A 39 -0.13 -5.03 -33.77
N LEU A 40 0.95 -4.23 -33.73
CA LEU A 40 1.36 -3.37 -34.84
C LEU A 40 1.83 -4.20 -36.05
N GLY A 41 2.53 -5.31 -35.80
CA GLY A 41 2.94 -6.28 -36.82
C GLY A 41 1.73 -6.92 -37.50
N ALA A 42 0.74 -7.38 -36.73
CA ALA A 42 -0.53 -7.88 -37.28
C ALA A 42 -1.24 -6.81 -38.11
N TRP A 43 -1.28 -5.56 -37.65
CA TRP A 43 -1.85 -4.46 -38.42
C TRP A 43 -1.11 -4.25 -39.75
N TRP A 44 0.23 -4.23 -39.73
CA TRP A 44 1.06 -4.03 -40.92
C TRP A 44 0.91 -5.15 -41.95
N VAL A 45 0.99 -6.41 -41.51
CA VAL A 45 0.84 -7.60 -42.36
C VAL A 45 -0.50 -7.63 -43.09
N PHE A 46 -1.59 -7.26 -42.41
CA PHE A 46 -2.94 -7.30 -42.98
C PHE A 46 -3.41 -5.97 -43.62
N ARG A 47 -2.59 -4.90 -43.58
CA ARG A 47 -2.91 -3.57 -44.13
C ARG A 47 -3.15 -3.61 -45.64
N ASP A 48 -2.32 -4.36 -46.37
CA ASP A 48 -2.30 -4.37 -47.83
C ASP A 48 -2.63 -5.74 -48.46
N ARG A 49 -3.18 -6.68 -47.66
CA ARG A 49 -3.54 -8.06 -48.09
C ARG A 49 -2.41 -8.83 -48.79
N VAL A 50 -1.14 -8.52 -48.47
CA VAL A 50 0.03 -9.09 -49.15
C VAL A 50 0.31 -10.53 -48.69
N VAL A 51 -0.18 -10.94 -47.51
CA VAL A 51 0.14 -12.24 -46.90
C VAL A 51 -1.13 -13.02 -46.56
N SER A 52 -1.09 -14.34 -46.79
CA SER A 52 -2.13 -15.28 -46.39
C SER A 52 -2.31 -15.31 -44.86
N PRO A 53 -3.55 -15.35 -44.34
CA PRO A 53 -3.79 -15.44 -42.91
C PRO A 53 -3.21 -16.72 -42.31
N VAL A 54 -2.89 -16.68 -41.01
CA VAL A 54 -2.35 -17.83 -40.28
C VAL A 54 -3.32 -19.01 -40.38
N PRO A 55 -2.85 -20.25 -40.63
CA PRO A 55 -3.72 -21.42 -40.71
C PRO A 55 -4.56 -21.61 -39.45
N ARG A 56 -5.87 -21.90 -39.62
CA ARG A 56 -6.82 -22.05 -38.51
C ARG A 56 -6.41 -23.12 -37.49
N TRP A 57 -5.75 -24.19 -37.93
CA TRP A 57 -5.28 -25.25 -37.02
C TRP A 57 -4.25 -24.71 -36.01
N LEU A 58 -3.36 -23.81 -36.44
CA LEU A 58 -2.34 -23.22 -35.58
C LEU A 58 -2.97 -22.25 -34.56
N ILE A 59 -3.96 -21.47 -35.01
CA ILE A 59 -4.76 -20.60 -34.12
C ILE A 59 -5.47 -21.43 -33.05
N ASN A 60 -6.10 -22.55 -33.42
CA ASN A 60 -6.78 -23.42 -32.48
C ASN A 60 -5.83 -24.04 -31.45
N ILE A 61 -4.62 -24.44 -31.86
CA ILE A 61 -3.58 -24.94 -30.94
C ILE A 61 -3.18 -23.85 -29.95
N LEU A 62 -2.90 -22.63 -30.44
CA LEU A 62 -2.55 -21.50 -29.57
C LEU A 62 -3.67 -21.17 -28.58
N LEU A 63 -4.93 -21.22 -29.03
CA LEU A 63 -6.10 -20.95 -28.20
C LEU A 63 -6.32 -22.05 -27.15
N PHE A 64 -6.04 -23.31 -27.50
CA PHE A 64 -6.06 -24.43 -26.57
C PHE A 64 -4.98 -24.27 -25.49
N ILE A 65 -3.74 -23.92 -25.88
CA ILE A 65 -2.64 -23.65 -24.95
C ILE A 65 -2.99 -22.48 -24.01
N ALA A 66 -3.49 -21.37 -24.56
CA ALA A 66 -3.88 -20.20 -23.77
C ALA A 66 -5.00 -20.54 -22.77
N THR A 67 -5.98 -21.35 -23.18
CA THR A 67 -7.08 -21.79 -22.31
C THR A 67 -6.59 -22.74 -21.22
N GLY A 68 -5.71 -23.69 -21.56
CA GLY A 68 -5.07 -24.58 -20.59
C GLY A 68 -4.23 -23.84 -19.56
N TYR A 69 -3.45 -22.83 -19.99
CA TYR A 69 -2.68 -21.96 -19.10
C TYR A 69 -3.56 -21.24 -18.08
N VAL A 70 -4.71 -20.73 -18.50
CA VAL A 70 -5.65 -20.02 -17.61
C VAL A 70 -6.33 -20.96 -16.65
N PHE A 71 -6.78 -22.13 -17.11
CA PHE A 71 -7.36 -23.12 -16.22
C PHE A 71 -6.38 -23.52 -15.12
N PHE A 72 -5.11 -23.76 -15.50
CA PHE A 72 -4.04 -24.06 -14.55
C PHE A 72 -3.75 -22.87 -13.61
N SER A 73 -3.71 -21.64 -14.12
CA SER A 73 -3.48 -20.43 -13.33
C SER A 73 -4.60 -20.18 -12.32
N ILE A 74 -5.86 -20.32 -12.74
CA ILE A 74 -7.03 -20.16 -11.86
C ILE A 74 -7.04 -21.25 -10.79
N ALA A 75 -6.79 -22.51 -11.14
CA ALA A 75 -6.74 -23.61 -10.17
C ALA A 75 -5.69 -23.38 -9.08
N ARG A 76 -4.53 -22.83 -9.45
CA ARG A 76 -3.47 -22.45 -8.49
C ARG A 76 -3.84 -21.22 -7.67
N THR A 77 -4.47 -20.22 -8.28
CA THR A 77 -4.84 -18.96 -7.62
C THR A 77 -5.99 -19.11 -6.63
N LEU A 78 -7.01 -19.93 -6.94
CA LEU A 78 -8.16 -20.19 -6.04
C LEU A 78 -7.75 -20.82 -4.70
N GLN A 79 -6.60 -21.51 -4.65
CA GLN A 79 -6.08 -22.11 -3.42
C GLN A 79 -5.23 -21.15 -2.58
N ILE A 80 -4.77 -20.03 -3.14
CA ILE A 80 -3.73 -19.17 -2.53
C ILE A 80 -4.26 -17.77 -2.26
N ASP A 81 -4.98 -17.15 -3.19
CA ASP A 81 -5.35 -15.73 -3.10
C ASP A 81 -6.52 -15.39 -4.07
N PRO A 82 -7.79 -15.39 -3.60
CA PRO A 82 -8.97 -15.16 -4.45
C PRO A 82 -8.95 -13.82 -5.18
N GLU A 83 -8.28 -12.80 -4.62
CA GLU A 83 -8.24 -11.44 -5.15
C GLU A 83 -7.48 -11.33 -6.49
N ARG A 84 -6.58 -12.27 -6.80
CA ARG A 84 -5.81 -12.27 -8.06
C ARG A 84 -6.57 -12.80 -9.28
N THR A 85 -7.81 -13.25 -9.11
CA THR A 85 -8.61 -13.86 -10.19
C THR A 85 -8.83 -12.89 -11.36
N VAL A 86 -9.05 -11.61 -11.08
CA VAL A 86 -9.28 -10.57 -12.12
C VAL A 86 -8.04 -10.39 -12.98
N THR A 87 -6.84 -10.34 -12.38
CA THR A 87 -5.57 -10.22 -13.10
C THR A 87 -5.29 -11.44 -13.99
N VAL A 88 -5.63 -12.66 -13.53
CA VAL A 88 -5.50 -13.88 -14.35
C VAL A 88 -6.42 -13.82 -15.57
N LEU A 89 -7.67 -13.38 -15.38
CA LEU A 89 -8.62 -13.20 -16.49
C LEU A 89 -8.17 -12.11 -17.47
N ALA A 90 -7.62 -11.00 -16.97
CA ALA A 90 -7.07 -9.93 -17.81
C ALA A 90 -5.93 -10.45 -18.70
N ASN A 91 -5.00 -11.24 -18.14
CA ASN A 91 -3.90 -11.86 -18.91
C ASN A 91 -4.43 -12.77 -20.02
N TYR A 92 -5.52 -13.51 -19.74
CA TYR A 92 -6.16 -14.34 -20.76
C TYR A 92 -6.72 -13.51 -21.91
N LEU A 93 -7.41 -12.42 -21.60
CA LEU A 93 -7.98 -11.51 -22.60
C LEU A 93 -6.88 -10.93 -23.50
N VAL A 94 -5.73 -10.56 -22.92
CA VAL A 94 -4.55 -10.12 -23.69
C VAL A 94 -4.09 -11.20 -24.66
N ALA A 95 -3.93 -12.44 -24.19
CA ALA A 95 -3.52 -13.56 -25.05
C ALA A 95 -4.52 -13.82 -26.19
N LEU A 96 -5.83 -13.77 -25.91
CA LEU A 96 -6.87 -13.91 -26.92
C LEU A 96 -6.83 -12.80 -27.96
N ILE A 97 -6.61 -11.54 -27.54
CA ILE A 97 -6.51 -10.39 -28.45
C ILE A 97 -5.30 -10.55 -29.38
N VAL A 98 -4.15 -10.97 -28.84
CA VAL A 98 -2.95 -11.23 -29.65
C VAL A 98 -3.23 -12.33 -30.65
N ILE A 99 -3.74 -13.49 -30.22
CA ILE A 99 -4.03 -14.63 -31.12
C ILE A 99 -5.03 -14.21 -32.21
N LYS A 100 -6.14 -13.58 -31.83
CA LYS A 100 -7.19 -13.17 -32.78
C LYS A 100 -6.77 -12.04 -33.72
N SER A 101 -5.76 -11.24 -33.35
CA SER A 101 -5.23 -10.22 -34.25
C SER A 101 -4.64 -10.80 -35.55
N PHE A 102 -4.23 -12.08 -35.52
CA PHE A 102 -3.68 -12.84 -36.66
C PHE A 102 -4.70 -13.73 -37.39
N GLU A 103 -5.97 -13.75 -36.95
CA GLU A 103 -7.03 -14.56 -37.54
C GLU A 103 -7.60 -13.94 -38.83
N SER A 104 -8.33 -14.76 -39.62
CA SER A 104 -8.99 -14.33 -40.84
C SER A 104 -9.87 -13.10 -40.63
N ARG A 105 -9.93 -12.19 -41.61
CA ARG A 105 -10.66 -10.91 -41.49
C ARG A 105 -12.13 -11.03 -41.89
N THR A 106 -12.89 -11.96 -41.29
CA THR A 106 -14.35 -11.96 -41.47
C THR A 106 -14.99 -10.88 -40.59
N PRO A 107 -16.19 -10.37 -40.95
CA PRO A 107 -16.93 -9.45 -40.07
C PRO A 107 -17.17 -10.01 -38.66
N ARG A 108 -17.32 -11.33 -38.53
CA ARG A 108 -17.50 -12.01 -37.25
C ARG A 108 -16.24 -11.93 -36.38
N ASP A 109 -15.09 -12.22 -36.97
CA ASP A 109 -13.80 -12.22 -36.27
C ASP A 109 -13.43 -10.79 -35.82
N GLN A 110 -13.74 -9.79 -36.65
CA GLN A 110 -13.60 -8.38 -36.33
C GLN A 110 -14.50 -7.93 -35.17
N ALA A 111 -15.77 -8.37 -35.15
CA ALA A 111 -16.67 -8.09 -34.03
C ALA A 111 -16.15 -8.71 -32.72
N GLN A 112 -15.61 -9.93 -32.77
CA GLN A 112 -15.04 -10.59 -31.61
C GLN A 112 -13.83 -9.84 -31.04
N LEU A 113 -12.96 -9.29 -31.90
CA LEU A 113 -11.83 -8.48 -31.45
C LEU A 113 -12.28 -7.20 -30.72
N LEU A 114 -13.32 -6.53 -31.21
CA LEU A 114 -13.90 -5.36 -30.52
C LEU A 114 -14.49 -5.74 -29.16
N ILE A 115 -15.22 -6.85 -29.08
CA ILE A 115 -15.80 -7.34 -27.82
C ILE A 115 -14.69 -7.64 -26.80
N LEU A 116 -13.65 -8.38 -27.21
CA LEU A 116 -12.51 -8.70 -26.34
C LEU A 116 -11.80 -7.44 -25.85
N THR A 117 -11.69 -6.42 -26.70
CA THR A 117 -11.08 -5.14 -26.34
C THR A 117 -11.91 -4.40 -25.30
N GLY A 118 -13.24 -4.38 -25.46
CA GLY A 118 -14.15 -3.82 -24.45
C GLY A 118 -14.07 -4.57 -23.12
N MET A 119 -14.02 -5.91 -23.14
CA MET A 119 -13.85 -6.73 -21.94
C MET A 119 -12.51 -6.46 -21.24
N LEU A 120 -11.43 -6.27 -22.00
CA LEU A 120 -10.12 -5.93 -21.44
C LEU A 120 -10.14 -4.56 -20.74
N ALA A 121 -10.81 -3.56 -21.33
CA ALA A 121 -10.98 -2.26 -20.70
C ALA A 121 -11.77 -2.36 -19.38
N ILE A 122 -12.83 -3.18 -19.34
CA ILE A 122 -13.58 -3.46 -18.10
C ILE A 122 -12.68 -4.14 -17.06
N ALA A 123 -11.88 -5.13 -17.47
CA ALA A 123 -10.94 -5.79 -16.57
C ALA A 123 -9.93 -4.78 -15.98
N ALA A 124 -9.41 -3.85 -16.78
CA ALA A 124 -8.52 -2.80 -16.29
C ALA A 124 -9.19 -1.90 -15.22
N VAL A 125 -10.46 -1.52 -15.42
CA VAL A 125 -11.26 -0.76 -14.43
C VAL A 125 -11.44 -1.55 -13.13
N LEU A 126 -11.67 -2.86 -13.23
CA LEU A 126 -11.87 -3.72 -12.07
C LEU A 126 -10.56 -3.99 -11.31
N SER A 127 -9.41 -3.97 -12.01
CA SER A 127 -8.10 -4.22 -11.40
C SER A 127 -7.46 -3.00 -10.75
N SER A 128 -7.74 -1.78 -11.21
CA SER A 128 -7.05 -0.58 -10.73
C SER A 128 -7.83 0.70 -10.93
N ILE A 129 -7.69 1.62 -9.97
CA ILE A 129 -8.36 2.94 -9.95
C ILE A 129 -7.34 4.08 -10.18
N THR A 130 -6.14 3.77 -10.68
CA THR A 130 -5.08 4.77 -10.87
C THR A 130 -5.44 5.80 -11.97
N LEU A 131 -4.95 7.03 -11.81
CA LEU A 131 -5.18 8.13 -12.76
C LEU A 131 -4.71 7.77 -14.18
N ILE A 132 -3.59 7.06 -14.30
CA ILE A 132 -3.05 6.66 -15.60
C ILE A 132 -3.98 5.69 -16.35
N VAL A 133 -4.64 4.76 -15.62
CA VAL A 133 -5.67 3.88 -16.19
C VAL A 133 -6.87 4.70 -16.67
N ALA A 134 -7.29 5.69 -15.88
CA ALA A 134 -8.36 6.60 -16.27
C ALA A 134 -8.03 7.41 -17.54
N ILE A 135 -6.80 7.91 -17.68
CA ILE A 135 -6.34 8.62 -18.90
C ILE A 135 -6.43 7.70 -20.12
N PHE A 136 -5.96 6.46 -20.02
CA PHE A 136 -6.05 5.50 -21.12
C PHE A 136 -7.50 5.16 -21.48
N LEU A 137 -8.38 4.99 -20.48
CA LEU A 137 -9.80 4.71 -20.71
C LEU A 137 -10.54 5.91 -21.32
N PHE A 138 -10.17 7.12 -20.92
CA PHE A 138 -10.68 8.36 -21.50
C PHE A 138 -10.32 8.48 -22.97
N ALA A 139 -9.09 8.13 -23.35
CA ALA A 139 -8.68 8.05 -24.75
C ALA A 139 -9.30 6.84 -25.49
N PHE A 140 -9.54 5.75 -24.79
CA PHE A 140 -10.09 4.51 -25.33
C PHE A 140 -11.54 4.67 -25.80
N ALA A 141 -12.40 5.32 -25.00
CA ALA A 141 -13.83 5.49 -25.30
C ALA A 141 -14.10 6.09 -26.71
N PRO A 142 -13.51 7.24 -27.10
CA PRO A 142 -13.70 7.78 -28.45
C PRO A 142 -13.10 6.88 -29.53
N ALA A 143 -11.96 6.24 -29.27
CA ALA A 143 -11.34 5.33 -30.23
C ALA A 143 -12.22 4.10 -30.50
N LEU A 144 -12.81 3.52 -29.45
CA LEU A 144 -13.75 2.41 -29.55
C LEU A 144 -15.02 2.82 -30.30
N LEU A 145 -15.59 3.99 -29.99
CA LEU A 145 -16.80 4.49 -30.65
C LEU A 145 -16.57 4.70 -32.16
N MET A 146 -15.42 5.28 -32.53
CA MET A 146 -15.01 5.42 -33.94
C MET A 146 -14.80 4.07 -34.62
N ALA A 147 -14.20 3.11 -33.92
CA ALA A 147 -14.02 1.75 -34.43
C ALA A 147 -15.38 1.07 -34.68
N ILE A 148 -16.33 1.15 -33.74
CA ILE A 148 -17.68 0.59 -33.87
C ILE A 148 -18.44 1.24 -35.02
N MET A 149 -18.40 2.57 -35.14
CA MET A 149 -19.08 3.28 -36.22
C MET A 149 -18.57 2.85 -37.59
N HIS A 150 -17.24 2.79 -37.77
CA HIS A 150 -16.66 2.33 -39.03
C HIS A 150 -16.87 0.84 -39.27
N PHE A 151 -16.94 0.02 -38.22
CA PHE A 151 -17.32 -1.39 -38.31
C PHE A 151 -18.76 -1.55 -38.82
N GLN A 152 -19.72 -0.79 -38.28
CA GLN A 152 -21.11 -0.82 -38.74
C GLN A 152 -21.22 -0.44 -40.23
N ILE A 153 -20.56 0.64 -40.65
CA ILE A 153 -20.53 1.04 -42.07
C ILE A 153 -19.90 -0.06 -42.94
N PHE A 154 -18.78 -0.64 -42.48
CA PHE A 154 -18.10 -1.71 -43.19
C PHE A 154 -18.98 -2.96 -43.33
N THR A 155 -19.66 -3.38 -42.27
CA THR A 155 -20.52 -4.58 -42.28
C THR A 155 -21.76 -4.40 -43.15
N VAL A 156 -22.39 -3.23 -43.12
CA VAL A 156 -23.50 -2.91 -44.02
C VAL A 156 -23.04 -2.97 -45.48
N LEU A 157 -21.95 -2.30 -45.82
CA LEU A 157 -21.38 -2.37 -47.18
C LEU A 157 -21.04 -3.80 -47.58
N HIS A 158 -20.45 -4.58 -46.67
CA HIS A 158 -20.07 -5.97 -46.96
C HIS A 158 -21.28 -6.89 -47.16
N ARG A 159 -22.42 -6.61 -46.52
CA ARG A 159 -23.68 -7.33 -46.74
C ARG A 159 -24.41 -6.90 -48.01
N SER A 160 -24.30 -5.62 -48.38
CA SER A 160 -24.95 -5.03 -49.55
C SER A 160 -24.35 -5.46 -50.89
N PHE A 161 -23.07 -5.83 -50.91
CA PHE A 161 -22.38 -6.32 -52.12
C PHE A 161 -22.10 -7.81 -51.99
N GLY A 162 -22.66 -8.63 -52.89
CA GLY A 162 -22.48 -10.08 -52.89
C GLY A 162 -21.04 -10.52 -53.20
N PRO A 163 -20.73 -11.83 -53.16
CA PRO A 163 -19.38 -12.37 -53.37
C PRO A 163 -18.77 -12.04 -54.74
N ALA A 164 -19.59 -11.68 -55.74
CA ALA A 164 -19.15 -11.24 -57.07
C ALA A 164 -19.07 -9.70 -57.21
N GLY A 165 -19.19 -8.93 -56.11
CA GLY A 165 -19.23 -7.46 -56.15
C GLY A 165 -20.52 -6.88 -56.75
N LYS A 166 -21.50 -7.73 -57.10
CA LYS A 166 -22.80 -7.29 -57.62
C LYS A 166 -23.69 -6.82 -56.45
N PRO A 167 -24.35 -5.66 -56.58
CA PRO A 167 -25.32 -5.20 -55.58
C PRO A 167 -26.49 -6.19 -55.50
N GLN A 168 -27.03 -6.41 -54.30
CA GLN A 168 -28.27 -7.18 -54.14
C GLN A 168 -29.45 -6.46 -54.83
N PRO A 169 -30.38 -7.21 -55.46
CA PRO A 169 -31.56 -6.62 -56.11
C PRO A 169 -32.40 -5.83 -55.08
N GLY A 170 -32.78 -4.60 -55.42
CA GLY A 170 -33.49 -3.63 -54.55
C GLY A 170 -32.62 -2.49 -53.97
N ILE A 171 -31.29 -2.54 -54.13
CA ILE A 171 -30.38 -1.46 -53.69
C ILE A 171 -30.21 -0.38 -54.76
N LEU A 172 -30.40 -0.72 -56.04
CA LEU A 172 -30.21 0.20 -57.18
C LEU A 172 -31.29 1.28 -57.27
N ASP A 173 -32.41 1.13 -56.55
CA ASP A 173 -33.53 2.10 -56.52
C ASP A 173 -33.38 3.14 -55.39
N ALA A 174 -32.38 2.99 -54.53
CA ALA A 174 -32.08 3.98 -53.50
C ALA A 174 -31.29 5.13 -54.11
N GLU A 175 -31.87 6.34 -54.16
CA GLU A 175 -31.13 7.53 -54.55
C GLU A 175 -29.84 7.64 -53.70
N PRO A 176 -28.66 7.79 -54.31
CA PRO A 176 -27.44 8.01 -53.56
C PRO A 176 -27.63 9.29 -52.76
N ALA A 177 -27.70 9.16 -51.44
CA ALA A 177 -27.73 10.30 -50.52
C ALA A 177 -26.42 11.09 -50.65
N SER A 178 -26.35 11.92 -51.70
CA SER A 178 -25.19 12.67 -52.12
C SER A 178 -25.06 13.89 -51.23
N GLY A 179 -24.35 13.71 -50.11
CA GLY A 179 -24.06 14.83 -49.24
C GLY A 179 -22.81 14.59 -48.42
N ARG A 180 -21.69 15.22 -48.82
CA ARG A 180 -20.52 15.44 -47.93
C ARG A 180 -20.94 16.00 -46.55
N ARG A 181 -22.07 16.72 -46.49
CA ARG A 181 -22.72 17.16 -45.24
C ARG A 181 -23.07 16.01 -44.30
N ARG A 182 -23.75 14.94 -44.75
CA ARG A 182 -24.16 13.83 -43.87
C ARG A 182 -22.98 13.09 -43.22
N LEU A 183 -21.87 12.93 -43.93
CA LEU A 183 -20.62 12.36 -43.38
C LEU A 183 -19.98 13.29 -42.33
N HIS A 184 -20.04 14.60 -42.54
CA HIS A 184 -19.57 15.60 -41.59
C HIS A 184 -20.48 15.67 -40.35
N ASP A 185 -21.77 15.47 -40.52
CA ASP A 185 -22.76 15.43 -39.43
C ASP A 185 -22.58 14.18 -38.56
N LEU A 186 -22.26 13.03 -39.16
CA LEU A 186 -21.85 11.81 -38.44
C LEU A 186 -20.55 12.02 -37.64
N GLY A 187 -19.55 12.66 -38.23
CA GLY A 187 -18.31 13.01 -37.54
C GLY A 187 -18.54 13.96 -36.35
N ARG A 188 -19.40 14.97 -36.52
CA ARG A 188 -19.81 15.89 -35.45
C ARG A 188 -20.57 15.16 -34.35
N LEU A 189 -21.54 14.32 -34.70
CA LEU A 189 -22.30 13.53 -33.73
C LEU A 189 -21.38 12.64 -32.89
N SER A 190 -20.41 11.97 -33.53
CA SER A 190 -19.43 11.13 -32.83
C SER A 190 -18.52 11.94 -31.90
N ALA A 191 -18.08 13.14 -32.33
CA ALA A 191 -17.31 14.05 -31.48
C ALA A 191 -18.13 14.53 -30.27
N VAL A 192 -19.40 14.90 -30.47
CA VAL A 192 -20.31 15.29 -29.40
C VAL A 192 -20.54 14.14 -28.43
N CYS A 193 -20.86 12.93 -28.91
CA CYS A 193 -21.03 11.75 -28.06
C CYS A 193 -19.75 11.45 -27.26
N SER A 194 -18.57 11.60 -27.86
CA SER A 194 -17.29 11.41 -27.18
C SER A 194 -17.08 12.44 -26.07
N ILE A 195 -17.41 13.71 -26.31
CA ILE A 195 -17.35 14.78 -25.30
C ILE A 195 -18.35 14.52 -24.17
N VAL A 196 -19.57 14.09 -24.49
CA VAL A 196 -20.60 13.78 -23.50
C VAL A 196 -20.19 12.60 -22.62
N ILE A 197 -19.67 11.52 -23.21
CA ILE A 197 -19.15 10.36 -22.46
C ILE A 197 -17.96 10.78 -21.58
N ALA A 198 -17.06 11.61 -22.11
CA ALA A 198 -15.94 12.18 -21.37
C ALA A 198 -16.42 13.00 -20.15
N LEU A 199 -17.39 13.89 -20.33
CA LEU A 199 -17.93 14.72 -19.26
C LEU A 199 -18.68 13.90 -18.21
N LEU A 200 -19.48 12.91 -18.63
CA LEU A 200 -20.15 11.97 -17.72
C LEU A 200 -19.14 11.13 -16.95
N GLY A 201 -18.10 10.62 -17.61
CA GLY A 201 -17.02 9.86 -16.99
C GLY A 201 -16.27 10.69 -15.94
N THR A 202 -15.91 11.93 -16.28
CA THR A 202 -15.30 12.89 -15.34
C THR A 202 -16.25 13.22 -14.19
N GLY A 203 -17.53 13.44 -14.45
CA GLY A 203 -18.53 13.71 -13.42
C GLY A 203 -18.68 12.55 -12.42
N VAL A 204 -18.82 11.32 -12.92
CA VAL A 204 -18.87 10.11 -12.09
C VAL A 204 -17.57 9.92 -11.31
N PHE A 205 -16.42 10.18 -11.92
CA PHE A 205 -15.10 10.11 -11.28
C PHE A 205 -14.95 11.14 -10.14
N LEU A 206 -15.49 12.35 -10.29
CA LEU A 206 -15.43 13.40 -9.28
C LEU A 206 -16.48 13.23 -8.17
N ILE A 207 -17.65 12.67 -8.48
CA ILE A 207 -18.77 12.51 -7.53
C ILE A 207 -18.63 11.23 -6.69
N MET A 208 -18.04 10.16 -7.24
CA MET A 208 -17.79 8.96 -6.47
C MET A 208 -16.66 9.20 -5.46
N PRO A 209 -16.86 8.93 -4.15
CA PRO A 209 -15.81 9.00 -3.15
C PRO A 209 -14.85 7.83 -3.39
N ARG A 210 -13.90 8.05 -4.29
CA ARG A 210 -12.80 7.13 -4.54
C ARG A 210 -11.57 7.92 -4.14
N GLY A 211 -10.76 7.38 -3.22
CA GLY A 211 -9.58 8.01 -2.59
C GLY A 211 -8.45 8.42 -3.56
N ILE A 212 -8.82 9.07 -4.66
CA ILE A 212 -8.02 9.45 -5.80
C ILE A 212 -7.50 10.84 -5.48
N GLY A 213 -6.33 10.89 -4.83
CA GLY A 213 -5.68 12.17 -4.57
C GLY A 213 -4.49 12.16 -3.63
N GLU A 214 -4.19 11.09 -2.89
CA GLU A 214 -3.11 11.14 -1.90
C GLU A 214 -1.71 11.40 -2.49
N THR A 215 -1.44 11.01 -3.74
CA THR A 215 -0.10 11.12 -4.34
C THR A 215 0.10 12.35 -5.24
N ASP A 216 -0.86 12.74 -6.08
CA ASP A 216 -0.65 13.77 -7.11
C ASP A 216 -1.49 15.06 -6.91
N PHE A 217 -2.56 15.01 -6.11
CA PHE A 217 -3.45 16.15 -5.79
C PHE A 217 -3.65 16.33 -4.28
N GLY A 218 -2.67 15.89 -3.48
CA GLY A 218 -2.81 15.66 -2.04
C GLY A 218 -3.20 16.89 -1.22
N ALA A 219 -2.96 18.11 -1.70
CA ALA A 219 -3.36 19.32 -0.99
C ALA A 219 -4.87 19.63 -1.07
N LEU A 220 -5.52 19.32 -2.20
CA LEU A 220 -6.93 19.64 -2.43
C LEU A 220 -7.87 18.52 -1.95
N ALA A 221 -7.41 17.25 -2.03
CA ALA A 221 -8.14 16.09 -1.52
C ALA A 221 -8.19 16.05 0.02
N ARG A 222 -7.08 16.41 0.70
CA ARG A 222 -7.04 16.53 2.17
C ARG A 222 -7.95 17.63 2.73
N ALA A 223 -8.34 18.60 1.91
CA ALA A 223 -9.26 19.68 2.31
C ALA A 223 -10.75 19.27 2.21
N ARG A 224 -11.08 18.15 1.56
CA ARG A 224 -12.46 17.70 1.32
C ARG A 224 -12.79 16.28 1.78
N ALA A 225 -11.80 15.40 1.94
CA ALA A 225 -11.98 14.05 2.45
C ALA A 225 -11.38 13.96 3.86
N GLY A 226 -12.14 13.37 4.80
CA GLY A 226 -11.65 13.00 6.13
C GLY A 226 -10.39 12.13 6.05
N SER A 227 -9.61 12.09 7.13
CA SER A 227 -8.33 11.40 7.19
C SER A 227 -8.48 9.89 6.96
N THR A 228 -7.95 9.37 5.85
CA THR A 228 -7.74 7.93 5.66
C THR A 228 -6.68 7.44 6.66
N VAL A 229 -6.99 6.45 7.49
CA VAL A 229 -6.05 5.86 8.46
C VAL A 229 -5.13 4.87 7.71
N GLY A 230 -4.02 5.39 7.20
CA GLY A 230 -2.83 4.62 6.80
C GLY A 230 -1.67 4.89 7.78
N PHE A 231 -0.45 4.45 7.47
CA PHE A 231 0.72 4.79 8.31
C PHE A 231 0.82 6.32 8.53
N SER A 232 0.84 6.74 9.79
CA SER A 232 0.90 8.14 10.21
C SER A 232 1.92 8.34 11.33
N ASP A 233 2.58 9.49 11.32
CA ASP A 233 3.48 9.97 12.37
C ASP A 233 2.75 10.80 13.44
N VAL A 234 1.41 10.81 13.40
CA VAL A 234 0.49 11.42 14.38
C VAL A 234 -0.77 10.55 14.47
N ILE A 235 -1.24 10.26 15.68
CA ILE A 235 -2.54 9.60 15.91
C ILE A 235 -3.56 10.66 16.28
N ARG A 236 -4.74 10.63 15.65
CA ARG A 236 -5.88 11.48 16.01
C ARG A 236 -7.05 10.59 16.36
N LEU A 237 -7.49 10.64 17.61
CA LEU A 237 -8.57 9.78 18.10
C LEU A 237 -9.97 10.34 17.76
N THR A 238 -10.03 11.54 17.20
CA THR A 238 -11.27 12.18 16.74
C THR A 238 -11.27 12.37 15.23
N GLY A 239 -12.34 11.95 14.58
CA GLY A 239 -12.61 12.18 13.16
C GLY A 239 -13.26 10.97 12.48
N ASP A 240 -14.09 11.25 11.48
CA ASP A 240 -14.70 10.26 10.57
C ASP A 240 -13.66 9.71 9.57
N GLY A 241 -12.55 9.21 10.10
CA GLY A 241 -11.53 8.58 9.28
C GLY A 241 -12.04 7.26 8.71
N ILE A 242 -11.47 6.79 7.60
CA ILE A 242 -11.71 5.44 7.08
C ILE A 242 -10.40 4.68 7.27
N ILE A 243 -10.44 3.54 7.96
CA ILE A 243 -9.27 2.67 8.05
C ILE A 243 -8.92 2.16 6.66
N SER A 244 -7.66 2.35 6.26
CA SER A 244 -7.19 1.99 4.93
C SER A 244 -7.15 0.47 4.79
N ASP A 245 -8.22 -0.14 4.28
CA ASP A 245 -8.22 -1.55 3.87
C ASP A 245 -7.54 -1.75 2.49
N SER A 246 -6.64 -0.84 2.13
CA SER A 246 -6.02 -0.85 0.81
C SER A 246 -5.05 -2.03 0.67
N PRO A 247 -5.19 -2.87 -0.37
CA PRO A 247 -4.26 -3.96 -0.64
C PRO A 247 -2.93 -3.47 -1.24
N SER A 248 -2.72 -2.16 -1.36
CA SER A 248 -1.54 -1.58 -2.00
C SER A 248 -0.26 -1.93 -1.23
N ILE A 249 0.75 -2.43 -1.94
CA ILE A 249 2.05 -2.79 -1.35
C ILE A 249 2.81 -1.52 -0.99
N VAL A 250 3.24 -1.43 0.26
CA VAL A 250 4.06 -0.36 0.82
C VAL A 250 5.53 -0.74 0.77
N ALA A 251 5.87 -1.96 1.20
CA ALA A 251 7.24 -2.43 1.24
C ALA A 251 7.34 -3.95 1.05
N GLU A 252 8.50 -4.40 0.59
CA GLU A 252 8.95 -5.79 0.63
C GLU A 252 10.14 -5.89 1.59
N VAL A 253 10.14 -6.89 2.47
CA VAL A 253 11.22 -7.09 3.43
C VAL A 253 11.77 -8.52 3.37
N GLU A 254 13.06 -8.63 3.07
CA GLU A 254 13.79 -9.90 3.15
C GLU A 254 14.58 -9.94 4.46
N ILE A 255 14.48 -11.04 5.21
CA ILE A 255 15.16 -11.19 6.50
C ILE A 255 16.28 -12.22 6.38
N PHE A 256 17.43 -11.90 6.95
CA PHE A 256 18.64 -12.70 6.94
C PHE A 256 19.10 -12.93 8.38
N GLY A 257 19.27 -14.20 8.74
CA GLY A 257 19.95 -14.62 9.96
C GLY A 257 21.43 -14.92 9.71
N ARG A 258 22.05 -15.66 10.64
CA ARG A 258 23.49 -16.01 10.58
C ARG A 258 23.87 -16.83 9.34
N ASP A 259 22.99 -17.74 8.93
CA ASP A 259 23.27 -18.75 7.90
C ASP A 259 22.60 -18.44 6.54
N GLY A 260 21.96 -17.27 6.40
CA GLY A 260 21.31 -16.84 5.17
C GLY A 260 19.89 -16.31 5.39
N ARG A 261 19.05 -16.36 4.35
CA ARG A 261 17.65 -15.92 4.43
C ARG A 261 16.87 -16.79 5.42
N ILE A 262 16.03 -16.15 6.23
CA ILE A 262 15.15 -16.83 7.18
C ILE A 262 13.71 -16.35 7.01
N THR A 263 12.78 -17.22 7.41
CA THR A 263 11.37 -16.89 7.56
C THR A 263 11.01 -17.05 9.02
N LEU A 264 10.46 -16.00 9.62
CA LEU A 264 9.92 -16.00 10.96
C LEU A 264 8.46 -16.47 10.92
N GLN A 265 8.09 -17.41 11.81
CA GLN A 265 6.74 -18.00 11.81
C GLN A 265 5.68 -17.16 12.53
N THR A 266 6.08 -16.02 13.12
CA THR A 266 5.21 -15.14 13.90
C THR A 266 4.85 -13.87 13.11
N GLN A 267 3.89 -13.10 13.62
CA GLN A 267 3.64 -11.76 13.11
C GLN A 267 4.85 -10.84 13.39
N GLN A 268 5.17 -9.98 12.43
CA GLN A 268 6.35 -9.13 12.46
C GLN A 268 5.94 -7.66 12.63
N TYR A 269 6.52 -7.00 13.63
CA TYR A 269 6.30 -5.60 13.95
C TYR A 269 7.38 -4.74 13.31
N PHE A 270 7.04 -4.10 12.20
CA PHE A 270 7.90 -3.14 11.51
C PHE A 270 7.65 -1.74 12.06
N ARG A 271 8.49 -1.31 12.99
CA ARG A 271 8.46 0.02 13.61
C ARG A 271 8.66 1.11 12.56
N GLY A 272 7.86 2.17 12.62
CA GLY A 272 8.00 3.37 11.80
C GLY A 272 8.18 4.63 12.63
N ALA A 273 7.11 5.20 13.19
CA ALA A 273 7.16 6.41 14.01
C ALA A 273 6.89 6.09 15.49
N VAL A 274 7.37 6.96 16.37
CA VAL A 274 7.18 6.85 17.83
C VAL A 274 6.57 8.15 18.35
N LEU A 275 5.54 8.00 19.17
CA LEU A 275 4.71 9.06 19.73
C LEU A 275 4.71 8.94 21.26
N ASP A 276 5.23 9.97 21.92
CA ASP A 276 5.46 9.99 23.37
C ASP A 276 4.69 11.12 24.09
N GLN A 277 4.09 12.04 23.34
CA GLN A 277 3.31 13.16 23.89
C GLN A 277 1.85 13.12 23.43
N TYR A 278 0.92 13.32 24.37
CA TYR A 278 -0.49 13.50 24.10
C TYR A 278 -0.89 14.97 24.27
N ASP A 279 -1.52 15.55 23.25
CA ASP A 279 -2.12 16.89 23.36
C ASP A 279 -3.62 16.73 23.61
N PRO A 280 -4.13 16.96 24.84
CA PRO A 280 -5.54 16.79 25.16
C PRO A 280 -6.43 17.81 24.42
N GLY A 281 -5.92 19.02 24.15
CA GLY A 281 -6.67 20.04 23.41
C GLY A 281 -6.84 19.70 21.93
N ALA A 282 -5.81 19.08 21.33
CA ALA A 282 -5.86 18.61 19.96
C ALA A 282 -6.27 17.13 19.79
N ARG A 283 -6.51 16.41 20.91
CA ARG A 283 -6.87 14.98 20.99
C ARG A 283 -6.00 14.09 20.12
N ARG A 284 -4.67 14.32 20.19
CA ARG A 284 -3.71 13.67 19.31
C ARG A 284 -2.44 13.24 20.03
N TRP A 285 -1.89 12.11 19.60
CA TRP A 285 -0.53 11.70 19.95
C TRP A 285 0.45 12.15 18.89
N GLN A 286 1.58 12.68 19.32
CA GLN A 286 2.65 13.16 18.45
C GLN A 286 4.02 12.88 19.07
N ARG A 287 5.06 12.92 18.23
CA ARG A 287 6.45 12.93 18.70
C ARG A 287 6.76 14.26 19.40
N SER A 288 7.37 14.19 20.58
CA SER A 288 7.77 15.36 21.34
C SER A 288 8.85 16.17 20.61
N ARG A 289 8.82 17.51 20.77
CA ARG A 289 9.80 18.40 20.10
C ARG A 289 11.25 18.10 20.49
N ILE A 290 11.49 17.54 21.68
CA ILE A 290 12.84 17.23 22.17
C ILE A 290 13.51 16.15 21.30
N LEU A 291 12.75 15.10 20.95
CA LEU A 291 13.16 14.07 20.02
C LEU A 291 13.35 14.58 18.58
N SER A 292 12.91 15.81 18.27
CA SER A 292 13.11 16.46 16.97
C SER A 292 14.29 17.43 16.95
N THR A 293 14.61 18.08 18.08
CA THR A 293 15.75 19.02 18.20
C THR A 293 17.08 18.29 18.42
N GLU A 294 17.08 17.15 19.12
CA GLU A 294 18.30 16.30 19.28
C GLU A 294 18.75 15.61 17.97
N ILE A 295 17.90 15.62 16.94
CA ILE A 295 18.27 15.20 15.58
C ILE A 295 19.20 16.22 14.90
N ASP A 296 19.13 17.49 15.31
CA ASP A 296 19.86 18.62 14.72
C ASP A 296 21.23 18.83 15.41
N ASP A 297 21.31 18.55 16.72
CA ASP A 297 22.51 18.75 17.54
C ASP A 297 23.40 17.48 17.64
N ARG A 298 24.26 17.30 16.63
CA ARG A 298 25.59 16.65 16.69
C ARG A 298 25.77 15.22 17.27
N GLN A 299 24.73 14.48 17.66
CA GLN A 299 24.87 13.11 18.17
C GLN A 299 23.94 12.06 17.55
N THR A 300 23.14 12.40 16.54
CA THR A 300 22.68 11.36 15.61
C THR A 300 23.93 10.77 14.97
N SER A 301 24.10 9.45 15.07
CA SER A 301 25.04 8.78 14.19
C SER A 301 24.56 9.08 12.78
N ARG A 302 25.19 10.06 12.12
CA ARG A 302 25.13 10.19 10.67
C ARG A 302 25.73 8.89 10.20
N LEU A 303 24.87 7.89 9.99
CA LEU A 303 25.20 6.67 9.29
C LEU A 303 25.30 7.07 7.82
N ALA A 304 26.23 7.98 7.51
CA ALA A 304 26.60 8.26 6.14
C ALA A 304 27.21 6.97 5.61
N ASN A 305 26.81 6.58 4.40
CA ASN A 305 27.57 5.57 3.68
C ASN A 305 29.00 6.09 3.53
N ASP A 306 29.95 5.65 4.38
CA ASP A 306 31.37 6.09 4.41
C ASP A 306 32.14 5.69 3.12
N GLY A 307 31.45 5.43 2.01
CA GLY A 307 32.02 4.90 0.76
C GLY A 307 32.68 3.52 0.90
N ARG A 308 32.79 2.98 2.12
CA ARG A 308 33.45 1.71 2.46
C ARG A 308 32.50 0.52 2.42
N MET A 309 31.19 0.72 2.58
CA MET A 309 30.22 -0.37 2.46
C MET A 309 29.96 -0.67 0.98
N ARG A 310 30.61 -1.74 0.49
CA ARG A 310 30.33 -2.29 -0.84
C ARG A 310 28.90 -2.85 -0.86
N TRP A 311 28.02 -2.20 -1.61
CA TRP A 311 26.69 -2.72 -1.91
C TRP A 311 26.82 -4.08 -2.61
N GLN A 312 26.23 -5.11 -2.02
CA GLN A 312 26.13 -6.45 -2.62
C GLN A 312 24.64 -6.82 -2.69
N GLU A 313 24.19 -7.32 -3.84
CA GLU A 313 22.78 -7.66 -4.05
C GLU A 313 22.34 -8.89 -3.24
N ASP A 314 23.26 -9.79 -2.88
CA ASP A 314 22.89 -11.09 -2.32
C ASP A 314 23.32 -11.29 -0.86
N ARG A 315 23.98 -10.30 -0.24
CA ARG A 315 24.48 -10.41 1.13
C ARG A 315 24.38 -9.08 1.88
N PRO A 316 24.12 -9.13 3.20
CA PRO A 316 24.13 -7.93 4.02
C PRO A 316 25.52 -7.27 3.98
N PRO A 317 25.59 -5.93 3.89
CA PRO A 317 26.86 -5.19 3.83
C PRO A 317 27.56 -5.13 5.19
N PHE A 318 26.88 -5.59 6.24
CA PHE A 318 27.37 -5.55 7.61
C PHE A 318 28.25 -6.79 7.90
N GLY A 319 29.40 -6.61 8.55
CA GLY A 319 30.29 -7.71 8.92
C GLY A 319 29.63 -8.75 9.84
N ARG A 320 30.28 -9.90 10.06
CA ARG A 320 29.77 -10.93 10.98
C ARG A 320 29.71 -10.39 12.42
N SER A 321 28.57 -10.56 13.09
CA SER A 321 28.40 -10.27 14.52
C SER A 321 28.40 -11.58 15.33
N ALA A 322 28.87 -11.52 16.58
CA ALA A 322 28.84 -12.64 17.52
C ALA A 322 27.49 -12.78 18.25
N ARG A 323 26.65 -11.73 18.25
CA ARG A 323 25.32 -11.71 18.89
C ARG A 323 24.19 -12.11 17.92
N ALA A 324 23.01 -12.39 18.48
CA ALA A 324 21.79 -12.60 17.70
C ALA A 324 21.40 -11.30 17.00
N VAL A 325 21.75 -11.17 15.72
CA VAL A 325 21.41 -10.02 14.88
C VAL A 325 20.55 -10.48 13.71
N LEU A 326 19.62 -9.62 13.29
CA LEU A 326 18.86 -9.78 12.06
C LEU A 326 19.24 -8.70 11.08
N ASP A 327 19.67 -9.13 9.90
CA ASP A 327 19.87 -8.24 8.77
C ASP A 327 18.62 -8.25 7.90
N GLN A 328 18.13 -7.08 7.52
CA GLN A 328 16.90 -6.93 6.75
C GLN A 328 17.19 -6.11 5.51
N ARG A 329 16.75 -6.58 4.34
CA ARG A 329 16.71 -5.78 3.13
C ARG A 329 15.29 -5.30 2.90
N VAL A 330 15.08 -3.99 2.96
CA VAL A 330 13.77 -3.36 2.80
C VAL A 330 13.73 -2.60 1.49
N ARG A 331 12.71 -2.90 0.68
CA ARG A 331 12.35 -2.15 -0.53
C ARG A 331 11.05 -1.40 -0.27
N LEU A 332 11.13 -0.08 -0.17
CA LEU A 332 10.00 0.79 0.09
C LEU A 332 9.47 1.36 -1.23
N PHE A 333 8.20 1.09 -1.53
CA PHE A 333 7.51 1.53 -2.74
C PHE A 333 6.69 2.82 -2.53
N ASN A 334 6.22 3.06 -1.30
CA ASN A 334 5.45 4.26 -0.95
C ASN A 334 6.35 5.47 -0.64
N LYS A 335 6.03 6.64 -1.20
CA LYS A 335 6.89 7.83 -1.31
C LYS A 335 6.39 9.05 -0.54
N THR A 336 5.67 8.87 0.56
CA THR A 336 5.09 10.02 1.30
C THR A 336 5.63 10.18 2.71
N THR A 337 6.25 9.15 3.27
CA THR A 337 6.78 9.16 4.63
C THR A 337 8.28 9.46 4.66
N ALA A 338 8.70 10.20 5.68
CA ALA A 338 10.11 10.36 6.04
C ALA A 338 10.62 9.17 6.87
N HIS A 339 9.74 8.35 7.45
CA HIS A 339 10.11 7.22 8.28
C HIS A 339 10.53 6.02 7.44
N LEU A 340 11.63 5.40 7.84
CA LEU A 340 12.01 4.06 7.38
C LEU A 340 11.56 3.03 8.41
N PHE A 341 11.42 1.79 7.96
CA PHE A 341 10.82 0.70 8.71
C PHE A 341 11.86 -0.37 9.03
N ALA A 342 11.83 -0.87 10.26
CA ALA A 342 12.71 -1.95 10.69
C ALA A 342 11.99 -2.87 11.67
N LEU A 343 12.31 -4.16 11.59
CA LEU A 343 12.04 -5.11 12.67
C LEU A 343 13.01 -4.84 13.81
N TRP A 344 12.53 -4.94 15.06
CA TRP A 344 13.30 -4.77 16.29
C TRP A 344 14.09 -3.45 16.36
N ARG A 345 15.14 -3.39 17.20
CA ARG A 345 15.94 -2.17 17.42
C ARG A 345 17.03 -2.03 16.35
N PRO A 346 16.95 -1.07 15.42
CA PRO A 346 18.00 -0.85 14.42
C PRO A 346 19.31 -0.35 15.04
N THR A 347 20.43 -0.98 14.67
CA THR A 347 21.79 -0.60 15.10
C THR A 347 22.64 -0.05 13.95
N ASN A 348 22.43 -0.56 12.74
CA ASN A 348 23.16 -0.11 11.55
C ASN A 348 22.22 -0.03 10.35
N ILE A 349 22.48 0.93 9.48
CA ILE A 349 21.78 1.07 8.21
C ILE A 349 22.79 1.26 7.08
N ALA A 350 22.51 0.67 5.93
CA ALA A 350 23.23 0.92 4.69
C ALA A 350 22.20 1.13 3.58
N TYR A 351 22.35 2.18 2.80
CA TYR A 351 21.38 2.59 1.79
C TYR A 351 22.11 2.91 0.49
N ARG A 352 21.41 2.70 -0.63
CA ARG A 352 22.01 2.77 -1.97
C ARG A 352 22.26 4.22 -2.44
N GLU A 353 21.45 5.16 -1.98
CA GLU A 353 21.43 6.56 -2.43
C GLU A 353 22.41 7.43 -1.62
N SER A 354 22.63 8.69 -2.01
CA SER A 354 23.51 9.64 -1.28
C SER A 354 22.79 10.43 -0.19
N ASP A 355 21.58 10.01 0.20
CA ASP A 355 20.76 10.68 1.22
C ASP A 355 21.39 10.60 2.62
N VAL A 356 20.87 11.36 3.58
CA VAL A 356 21.24 11.22 4.99
C VAL A 356 20.10 10.53 5.71
N VAL A 357 20.41 9.48 6.48
CA VAL A 357 19.46 8.83 7.38
C VAL A 357 19.87 9.12 8.81
N TYR A 358 18.89 9.51 9.61
CA TYR A 358 19.03 9.75 11.04
C TYR A 358 18.46 8.56 11.81
N LEU A 359 19.27 8.00 12.70
CA LEU A 359 18.82 7.04 13.71
C LEU A 359 18.69 7.79 15.04
N SER A 360 17.51 7.76 15.66
CA SER A 360 17.34 8.26 17.02
C SER A 360 17.87 7.21 18.01
N PRO A 361 18.81 7.57 18.91
CA PRO A 361 19.33 6.66 19.93
C PRO A 361 18.35 6.43 21.10
N VAL A 362 17.23 7.14 21.12
CA VAL A 362 16.26 7.12 22.22
C VAL A 362 15.06 6.24 21.89
N ASP A 363 14.53 6.39 20.68
CA ASP A 363 13.32 5.69 20.24
C ASP A 363 13.53 4.79 19.02
N TRP A 364 14.78 4.69 18.56
CA TRP A 364 15.19 3.80 17.47
C TRP A 364 14.47 4.08 16.14
N THR A 365 13.95 5.29 15.98
CA THR A 365 13.29 5.71 14.75
C THR A 365 14.33 6.02 13.68
N LEU A 366 14.10 5.51 12.46
CA LEU A 366 14.89 5.83 11.28
C LEU A 366 14.17 6.89 10.45
N ILE A 367 14.81 8.04 10.23
CA ILE A 367 14.22 9.17 9.52
C ILE A 367 15.11 9.56 8.33
N ARG A 368 14.50 9.64 7.16
CA ARG A 368 15.07 10.15 5.92
C ARG A 368 14.37 11.47 5.54
N PRO A 369 15.08 12.61 5.47
CA PRO A 369 14.47 13.89 5.13
C PRO A 369 13.93 13.96 3.70
N SER A 370 14.60 13.27 2.76
CA SER A 370 14.17 13.14 1.38
C SER A 370 12.92 12.26 1.30
N ARG A 371 11.82 12.81 0.78
CA ARG A 371 10.52 12.12 0.74
C ARG A 371 10.20 11.51 -0.62
N SER A 372 11.09 11.60 -1.61
CA SER A 372 10.78 11.16 -2.99
C SER A 372 11.65 10.01 -3.45
N GLY A 373 11.06 8.99 -4.07
CA GLY A 373 11.80 7.92 -4.77
C GLY A 373 11.49 6.51 -4.24
N PHE A 374 11.83 5.50 -5.03
CA PHE A 374 11.93 4.12 -4.54
C PHE A 374 13.16 4.03 -3.66
N VAL A 375 13.05 3.40 -2.49
CA VAL A 375 14.17 3.32 -1.54
C VAL A 375 14.47 1.88 -1.23
N GLU A 376 15.73 1.50 -1.39
CA GLU A 376 16.23 0.20 -0.94
C GLU A 376 17.34 0.43 0.09
N TYR A 377 17.20 -0.22 1.24
CA TYR A 377 18.16 -0.15 2.32
C TYR A 377 18.28 -1.49 3.04
N TRP A 378 19.47 -1.70 3.59
CA TRP A 378 19.77 -2.72 4.56
C TRP A 378 19.70 -2.12 5.95
N VAL A 379 19.08 -2.83 6.88
CA VAL A 379 19.08 -2.48 8.30
C VAL A 379 19.46 -3.72 9.12
N ARG A 380 20.41 -3.54 10.05
CA ARG A 380 20.74 -4.53 11.06
C ARG A 380 20.00 -4.17 12.32
N SER A 381 19.36 -5.16 12.92
CA SER A 381 18.65 -5.00 14.18
C SER A 381 19.04 -6.08 15.19
N VAL A 382 18.90 -5.73 16.46
CA VAL A 382 19.03 -6.65 17.61
C VAL A 382 17.67 -6.84 18.27
N PRO A 383 17.39 -8.03 18.84
CA PRO A 383 16.19 -8.25 19.65
C PRO A 383 16.03 -7.18 20.72
N SER A 384 14.79 -6.82 21.04
CA SER A 384 14.48 -5.80 22.05
C SER A 384 14.98 -6.15 23.46
N ASP A 385 15.19 -7.45 23.73
CA ASP A 385 15.52 -7.99 25.06
C ASP A 385 17.04 -8.10 25.30
N GLU A 386 17.87 -7.86 24.26
CA GLU A 386 19.33 -7.82 24.41
C GLU A 386 19.81 -6.36 24.56
N GLY A 387 20.50 -6.05 25.67
CA GLY A 387 21.11 -4.74 25.92
C GLY A 387 22.02 -4.25 24.78
N LEU A 388 22.01 -2.93 24.52
CA LEU A 388 22.73 -2.29 23.42
C LEU A 388 24.24 -2.57 23.48
N PRO A 389 24.92 -2.82 22.35
CA PRO A 389 26.37 -2.73 22.29
C PRO A 389 26.82 -1.27 22.23
N GLY A 390 27.46 -0.77 23.28
CA GLY A 390 28.24 0.49 23.25
C GLY A 390 27.45 1.78 23.49
N ILE A 391 26.18 1.70 23.87
CA ILE A 391 25.48 2.78 24.57
C ILE A 391 25.32 2.28 25.99
N ASP A 392 26.17 2.76 26.90
CA ASP A 392 25.97 2.53 28.33
C ASP A 392 24.59 3.06 28.70
N ASP A 393 23.81 2.28 29.45
CA ASP A 393 22.48 2.70 29.90
C ASP A 393 22.53 3.94 30.82
N ASP A 394 23.72 4.22 31.34
CA ASP A 394 24.12 5.46 32.03
C ASP A 394 24.40 6.65 31.09
N SER A 395 24.14 6.51 29.78
CA SER A 395 24.33 7.64 28.87
C SER A 395 23.49 8.83 29.34
N GLU A 396 24.14 9.98 29.44
CA GLU A 396 23.50 11.24 29.83
C GLU A 396 22.24 11.55 28.99
N ILE A 397 22.18 11.03 27.76
CA ILE A 397 21.04 11.15 26.84
C ILE A 397 19.84 10.36 27.36
N LEU A 398 20.01 9.07 27.71
CA LEU A 398 18.92 8.22 28.21
C LEU A 398 18.40 8.73 29.56
N SER A 399 19.30 9.16 30.45
CA SER A 399 18.88 9.73 31.75
C SER A 399 18.12 11.05 31.59
N ARG A 400 18.56 11.94 30.70
CA ARG A 400 17.81 13.16 30.34
C ARG A 400 16.47 12.86 29.69
N TYR A 401 16.41 11.86 28.82
CA TYR A 401 15.16 11.40 28.20
C TYR A 401 14.20 10.89 29.28
N ARG A 402 14.63 9.96 30.15
CA ARG A 402 13.82 9.44 31.26
C ARG A 402 13.30 10.56 32.15
N ALA A 403 14.18 11.48 32.56
CA ALA A 403 13.83 12.63 33.39
C ALA A 403 12.78 13.53 32.72
N ARG A 404 12.83 13.66 31.39
CA ARG A 404 11.91 14.52 30.63
C ARG A 404 10.63 13.82 30.21
N HIS A 405 10.64 12.51 30.00
CA HIS A 405 9.44 11.69 29.80
C HIS A 405 8.54 11.76 31.05
N ARG A 406 9.14 11.71 32.25
CA ARG A 406 8.43 12.00 33.51
C ARG A 406 7.76 13.39 33.54
N ILE A 407 8.28 14.37 32.79
CA ILE A 407 7.66 15.70 32.66
C ILE A 407 6.48 15.67 31.69
N LEU A 408 6.59 14.95 30.56
CA LEU A 408 5.51 14.80 29.58
C LEU A 408 4.31 14.04 30.19
N SER A 409 4.57 13.03 31.02
CA SER A 409 3.53 12.23 31.70
C SER A 409 2.61 13.03 32.64
N ARG A 410 2.93 14.31 32.94
CA ARG A 410 2.11 15.19 33.82
C ARG A 410 0.67 15.35 33.34
N GLU A 411 0.42 15.26 32.04
CA GLU A 411 -0.92 15.38 31.46
C GLU A 411 -1.89 14.32 32.01
N PHE A 412 -1.37 13.14 32.39
CA PHE A 412 -2.17 12.03 32.91
C PHE A 412 -2.01 11.80 34.42
N ARG A 413 -1.14 12.56 35.11
CA ARG A 413 -0.86 12.36 36.54
C ARG A 413 -2.04 12.61 37.46
N ASP A 414 -3.01 13.39 37.01
CA ASP A 414 -4.23 13.70 37.75
C ASP A 414 -5.44 13.53 36.84
N GLY A 415 -6.59 13.25 37.43
CA GLY A 415 -7.87 13.18 36.72
C GLY A 415 -8.33 11.76 36.37
N PRO A 416 -9.36 11.66 35.52
CA PRO A 416 -10.21 10.47 35.42
C PRO A 416 -9.50 9.25 34.81
N ILE A 417 -8.48 9.44 33.96
CA ILE A 417 -7.69 8.34 33.40
C ILE A 417 -6.86 7.67 34.50
N ARG A 418 -6.25 8.45 35.40
CA ARG A 418 -5.54 7.90 36.56
C ARG A 418 -6.48 7.18 37.51
N ASP A 419 -7.64 7.76 37.79
CA ASP A 419 -8.64 7.14 38.66
C ASP A 419 -9.10 5.79 38.09
N HIS A 420 -9.29 5.71 36.77
CA HIS A 420 -9.58 4.45 36.07
C HIS A 420 -8.42 3.46 36.20
N ALA A 421 -7.18 3.87 35.91
CA ALA A 421 -5.99 3.02 36.00
C ALA A 421 -5.78 2.45 37.41
N VAL A 422 -5.92 3.28 38.45
CA VAL A 422 -5.86 2.86 39.86
C VAL A 422 -7.02 1.92 40.20
N GLY A 423 -8.22 2.17 39.68
CA GLY A 423 -9.38 1.29 39.83
C GLY A 423 -9.12 -0.11 39.28
N VAL A 424 -8.56 -0.20 38.07
CA VAL A 424 -8.15 -1.46 37.44
C VAL A 424 -7.10 -2.17 38.31
N LEU A 425 -6.07 -1.47 38.77
CA LEU A 425 -5.04 -2.08 39.63
C LEU A 425 -5.61 -2.65 40.93
N ARG A 426 -6.58 -1.95 41.56
CA ARG A 426 -7.27 -2.45 42.75
C ARG A 426 -8.08 -3.71 42.47
N GLU A 427 -8.75 -3.80 41.33
CA GLU A 427 -9.47 -5.01 40.90
C GLU A 427 -8.54 -6.23 40.80
N TYR A 428 -7.30 -6.01 40.35
CA TYR A 428 -6.26 -7.03 40.27
C TYR A 428 -5.37 -7.13 41.53
N GLY A 429 -5.79 -6.54 42.66
CA GLY A 429 -5.14 -6.67 43.96
C GLY A 429 -3.81 -5.92 44.12
N VAL A 430 -3.62 -4.84 43.35
CA VAL A 430 -2.46 -3.94 43.47
C VAL A 430 -2.90 -2.62 44.08
N GLU A 431 -2.42 -2.33 45.28
CA GLU A 431 -2.64 -1.03 45.92
C GLU A 431 -1.62 0.00 45.40
N VAL A 432 -2.12 1.19 45.07
CA VAL A 432 -1.29 2.31 44.59
C VAL A 432 -1.14 3.32 45.72
N THR A 433 0.04 3.36 46.32
CA THR A 433 0.41 4.36 47.32
C THR A 433 1.12 5.53 46.62
N PRO A 434 0.73 6.80 46.87
CA PRO A 434 1.42 7.95 46.31
C PRO A 434 2.90 7.97 46.71
N GLY A 435 3.79 7.98 45.72
CA GLY A 435 5.24 8.05 45.93
C GLY A 435 5.97 6.71 45.94
N ASP A 436 5.25 5.59 46.05
CA ASP A 436 5.85 4.26 45.98
C ASP A 436 6.08 3.86 44.51
N PRO A 437 7.28 3.36 44.15
CA PRO A 437 7.53 2.88 42.80
C PRO A 437 6.70 1.62 42.53
N LEU A 438 5.99 1.62 41.39
CA LEU A 438 5.22 0.47 40.94
C LEU A 438 6.07 -0.44 40.04
N PRO A 439 5.95 -1.78 40.14
CA PRO A 439 6.61 -2.70 39.23
C PRO A 439 6.02 -2.57 37.82
N ALA A 440 6.74 -1.87 36.94
CA ALA A 440 6.26 -1.48 35.61
C ALA A 440 5.83 -2.69 34.76
N SER A 441 6.58 -3.79 34.80
CA SER A 441 6.27 -5.04 34.08
C SER A 441 4.94 -5.63 34.52
N ARG A 442 4.72 -5.75 35.84
CA ARG A 442 3.49 -6.27 36.43
C ARG A 442 2.29 -5.36 36.14
N VAL A 443 2.46 -4.04 36.27
CA VAL A 443 1.39 -3.07 35.99
C VAL A 443 1.00 -3.09 34.50
N ALA A 444 1.99 -3.06 33.60
CA ALA A 444 1.74 -3.14 32.16
C ALA A 444 1.03 -4.45 31.78
N GLY A 445 1.44 -5.59 32.35
CA GLY A 445 0.77 -6.88 32.11
C GLY A 445 -0.67 -6.93 32.64
N ILE A 446 -0.97 -6.25 33.74
CA ILE A 446 -2.35 -6.11 34.24
C ILE A 446 -3.19 -5.28 33.25
N PHE A 447 -2.69 -4.14 32.79
CA PHE A 447 -3.41 -3.31 31.83
C PHE A 447 -3.61 -3.98 30.48
N GLU A 448 -2.60 -4.69 29.97
CA GLU A 448 -2.71 -5.49 28.75
C GLU A 448 -3.81 -6.54 28.89
N ARG A 449 -3.82 -7.28 30.00
CA ARG A 449 -4.85 -8.29 30.27
C ARG A 449 -6.23 -7.67 30.40
N TYR A 450 -6.38 -6.60 31.16
CA TYR A 450 -7.64 -5.89 31.35
C TYR A 450 -8.23 -5.44 30.01
N LEU A 451 -7.42 -4.80 29.16
CA LEU A 451 -7.85 -4.35 27.83
C LEU A 451 -8.22 -5.53 26.94
N ARG A 452 -7.47 -6.63 26.97
CA ARG A 452 -7.76 -7.84 26.19
C ARG A 452 -9.07 -8.53 26.60
N GLU A 453 -9.36 -8.57 27.89
CA GLU A 453 -10.52 -9.29 28.45
C GLU A 453 -11.82 -8.48 28.38
N ASN A 454 -11.74 -7.15 28.48
CA ASN A 454 -12.91 -6.29 28.66
C ASN A 454 -13.31 -5.45 27.43
N PHE A 455 -12.49 -5.45 26.37
CA PHE A 455 -12.68 -4.59 25.20
C PHE A 455 -12.70 -5.41 23.91
N SER A 456 -13.41 -4.91 22.90
CA SER A 456 -13.53 -5.55 21.59
C SER A 456 -12.84 -4.76 20.48
N TYR A 457 -12.26 -5.46 19.51
CA TYR A 457 -11.64 -4.82 18.35
C TYR A 457 -12.69 -4.47 17.29
N SER A 458 -12.67 -3.24 16.79
CA SER A 458 -13.60 -2.77 15.75
C SER A 458 -12.97 -1.75 14.84
N LEU A 459 -13.35 -1.81 13.57
CA LEU A 459 -12.94 -0.87 12.54
C LEU A 459 -13.95 0.28 12.35
N GLU A 460 -15.08 0.25 13.06
CA GLU A 460 -16.07 1.33 13.02
C GLU A 460 -15.57 2.52 13.84
N LEU A 461 -15.37 3.66 13.16
CA LEU A 461 -14.98 4.89 13.82
C LEU A 461 -16.21 5.61 14.37
N GLN A 462 -16.23 5.77 15.69
CA GLN A 462 -17.19 6.58 16.41
C GLN A 462 -16.41 7.49 17.35
N SER A 463 -16.77 8.78 17.35
CA SER A 463 -16.21 9.75 18.28
C SER A 463 -17.20 9.99 19.43
N PRO A 464 -16.72 10.43 20.61
CA PRO A 464 -17.60 10.82 21.69
C PRO A 464 -18.58 11.90 21.22
N THR A 465 -19.84 11.81 21.65
CA THR A 465 -20.88 12.79 21.27
C THR A 465 -20.76 14.12 22.02
N ASP A 466 -19.96 14.14 23.08
CA ASP A 466 -19.69 15.27 23.94
C ASP A 466 -18.21 15.70 23.83
N ASP A 467 -17.80 16.65 24.68
CA ASP A 467 -16.42 17.15 24.71
C ASP A 467 -15.47 16.24 25.51
N SER A 468 -15.86 14.99 25.76
CA SER A 468 -15.06 14.04 26.54
C SER A 468 -13.77 13.67 25.83
N ASP A 469 -12.75 13.35 26.62
CA ASP A 469 -11.48 12.85 26.10
C ASP A 469 -11.72 11.47 25.45
N PRO A 470 -11.30 11.25 24.18
CA PRO A 470 -11.55 9.99 23.48
C PRO A 470 -10.92 8.76 24.15
N ILE A 471 -9.79 8.92 24.84
CA ILE A 471 -9.14 7.85 25.59
C ILE A 471 -10.01 7.48 26.79
N LEU A 472 -10.50 8.47 27.52
CA LEU A 472 -11.39 8.25 28.66
C LEU A 472 -12.71 7.62 28.23
N TRP A 473 -13.32 8.14 27.16
CA TRP A 473 -14.55 7.61 26.60
C TRP A 473 -14.42 6.16 26.14
N PHE A 474 -13.30 5.82 25.50
CA PHE A 474 -12.96 4.43 25.16
C PHE A 474 -12.91 3.54 26.42
N LEU A 475 -12.18 3.97 27.46
CA LEU A 475 -11.98 3.23 28.71
C LEU A 475 -13.26 3.02 29.52
N THR A 476 -14.20 3.97 29.48
CA THR A 476 -15.35 4.01 30.39
C THR A 476 -16.67 3.64 29.73
N GLU A 477 -16.89 4.08 28.50
CA GLU A 477 -18.19 3.96 27.81
C GLU A 477 -18.13 3.01 26.62
N ARG A 478 -17.29 3.29 25.63
CA ARG A 478 -17.35 2.61 24.32
C ARG A 478 -16.87 1.16 24.39
N ARG A 479 -15.76 0.91 25.07
CA ARG A 479 -15.10 -0.41 25.22
C ARG A 479 -14.86 -1.18 23.91
N GLU A 480 -14.83 -0.48 22.79
CA GLU A 480 -14.70 -1.04 21.45
C GLU A 480 -13.90 -0.06 20.56
N GLY A 481 -12.90 -0.54 19.82
CA GLY A 481 -12.10 0.33 18.95
C GLY A 481 -10.99 -0.38 18.18
N HIS A 482 -10.27 0.36 17.33
CA HIS A 482 -9.11 -0.14 16.60
C HIS A 482 -7.79 0.03 17.38
N CYS A 483 -6.69 -0.45 16.79
CA CYS A 483 -5.36 -0.47 17.42
C CYS A 483 -4.89 0.85 18.06
N GLU A 484 -5.21 2.02 17.47
CA GLU A 484 -4.81 3.31 18.06
C GLU A 484 -5.51 3.59 19.39
N HIS A 485 -6.80 3.22 19.56
CA HIS A 485 -7.51 3.40 20.82
C HIS A 485 -6.92 2.54 21.93
N PHE A 486 -6.64 1.26 21.62
CA PHE A 486 -5.97 0.35 22.54
C PHE A 486 -4.58 0.85 22.94
N ALA A 487 -3.79 1.29 21.96
CA ALA A 487 -2.44 1.79 22.22
C ALA A 487 -2.46 3.09 23.04
N SER A 488 -3.38 4.01 22.71
CA SER A 488 -3.56 5.26 23.46
C SER A 488 -4.02 5.02 24.89
N ALA A 489 -4.98 4.11 25.10
CA ALA A 489 -5.47 3.76 26.43
C ALA A 489 -4.37 3.13 27.29
N MET A 490 -3.64 2.15 26.76
CA MET A 490 -2.55 1.50 27.50
C MET A 490 -1.41 2.48 27.81
N ALA A 491 -0.99 3.31 26.85
CA ALA A 491 0.03 4.32 27.08
C ALA A 491 -0.41 5.35 28.14
N ALA A 492 -1.64 5.86 28.05
CA ALA A 492 -2.17 6.83 29.00
C ALA A 492 -2.31 6.26 30.41
N MET A 493 -2.79 5.02 30.57
CA MET A 493 -2.87 4.35 31.87
C MET A 493 -1.48 4.17 32.50
N CYS A 494 -0.47 3.75 31.73
CA CYS A 494 0.91 3.66 32.23
C CYS A 494 1.48 5.05 32.61
N GLN A 495 1.35 6.05 31.74
CA GLN A 495 1.86 7.39 31.99
C GLN A 495 1.18 8.07 33.20
N SER A 496 -0.10 7.76 33.46
CA SER A 496 -0.83 8.25 34.64
C SER A 496 -0.24 7.79 35.98
N LEU A 497 0.57 6.73 35.94
CA LEU A 497 1.25 6.12 37.08
C LEU A 497 2.77 6.34 37.04
N ASP A 498 3.23 7.33 36.27
CA ASP A 498 4.65 7.65 36.08
C ASP A 498 5.50 6.50 35.50
N ILE A 499 4.86 5.54 34.83
CA ILE A 499 5.54 4.47 34.09
C ILE A 499 5.80 4.96 32.67
N PRO A 500 7.07 5.05 32.21
CA PRO A 500 7.37 5.53 30.87
C PRO A 500 6.78 4.59 29.82
N ALA A 501 5.85 5.11 29.02
CA ALA A 501 5.24 4.39 27.92
C ALA A 501 5.16 5.29 26.69
N ARG A 502 5.19 4.69 25.50
CA ARG A 502 5.11 5.39 24.21
C ARG A 502 4.40 4.53 23.17
N ILE A 503 3.73 5.19 22.24
CA ILE A 503 3.05 4.53 21.13
C ILE A 503 4.01 4.44 19.95
N VAL A 504 4.02 3.29 19.28
CA VAL A 504 4.76 3.06 18.05
C VAL A 504 3.75 2.81 16.94
N THR A 505 3.87 3.56 15.85
CA THR A 505 3.12 3.31 14.62
C THR A 505 4.02 2.70 13.56
N GLY A 506 3.48 1.80 12.76
CA GLY A 506 4.25 1.05 11.78
C GLY A 506 3.36 0.05 11.04
N PHE A 507 3.90 -1.13 10.78
CA PHE A 507 3.19 -2.20 10.11
C PHE A 507 3.30 -3.52 10.86
N LEU A 508 2.19 -4.26 10.91
CA LEU A 508 2.11 -5.62 11.44
C LEU A 508 1.72 -6.57 10.32
N THR A 509 2.63 -7.46 9.91
CA THR A 509 2.35 -8.42 8.82
C THR A 509 2.81 -9.84 9.17
N SER A 510 2.09 -10.80 8.64
CA SER A 510 2.50 -12.21 8.54
C SER A 510 2.51 -12.70 7.08
N GLU A 511 2.21 -11.81 6.12
CA GLU A 511 2.13 -12.14 4.70
C GLU A 511 3.53 -12.35 4.15
N PHE A 512 3.88 -13.61 3.86
CA PHE A 512 5.16 -14.00 3.28
C PHE A 512 4.97 -14.58 1.87
N ASP A 513 5.65 -14.00 0.89
CA ASP A 513 5.64 -14.47 -0.49
C ASP A 513 6.78 -15.48 -0.69
N GLN A 514 6.41 -16.76 -0.86
CA GLN A 514 7.38 -17.85 -1.05
C GLN A 514 8.19 -17.74 -2.36
N VAL A 515 7.67 -17.08 -3.40
CA VAL A 515 8.39 -16.92 -4.67
C VAL A 515 9.44 -15.82 -4.54
N ARG A 516 9.09 -14.72 -3.88
CA ARG A 516 9.98 -13.58 -3.63
C ARG A 516 10.92 -13.79 -2.45
N GLN A 517 10.61 -14.74 -1.56
CA GLN A 517 11.30 -14.96 -0.29
C GLN A 517 11.33 -13.69 0.58
N ALA A 518 10.20 -12.98 0.64
CA ALA A 518 10.07 -11.69 1.31
C ALA A 518 8.70 -11.54 1.99
N TYR A 519 8.66 -10.79 3.08
CA TYR A 519 7.42 -10.30 3.68
C TYR A 519 6.84 -9.17 2.83
N ILE A 520 5.53 -9.22 2.61
CA ILE A 520 4.77 -8.20 1.89
C ILE A 520 4.09 -7.31 2.92
N ILE A 521 4.43 -6.03 2.92
CA ILE A 521 3.82 -5.00 3.75
C ILE A 521 2.85 -4.21 2.88
N ARG A 522 1.59 -4.10 3.31
CA ARG A 522 0.52 -3.39 2.60
C ARG A 522 -0.05 -2.29 3.47
N GLN A 523 -0.79 -1.36 2.86
CA GLN A 523 -1.42 -0.27 3.59
C GLN A 523 -2.35 -0.75 4.71
N ARG A 524 -3.16 -1.78 4.45
CA ARG A 524 -4.01 -2.44 5.46
C ARG A 524 -3.27 -3.06 6.64
N HIS A 525 -1.96 -3.25 6.55
CA HIS A 525 -1.14 -3.78 7.65
C HIS A 525 -0.69 -2.67 8.62
N ALA A 526 -1.10 -1.41 8.40
CA ALA A 526 -0.79 -0.32 9.32
C ALA A 526 -1.29 -0.65 10.73
N HIS A 527 -0.43 -0.45 11.73
CA HIS A 527 -0.73 -0.83 13.10
C HIS A 527 -0.06 0.10 14.11
N ALA A 528 -0.69 0.22 15.28
CA ALA A 528 -0.17 0.94 16.43
C ALA A 528 -0.07 -0.01 17.64
N TRP A 529 1.04 0.06 18.36
CA TRP A 529 1.27 -0.71 19.59
C TRP A 529 1.98 0.15 20.64
N VAL A 530 2.15 -0.37 21.85
CA VAL A 530 2.77 0.34 22.97
C VAL A 530 4.09 -0.32 23.34
N GLU A 531 5.08 0.52 23.64
CA GLU A 531 6.26 0.12 24.39
C GLU A 531 6.19 0.71 25.78
N VAL A 532 6.46 -0.12 26.77
CA VAL A 532 6.56 0.28 28.17
C VAL A 532 8.00 0.02 28.62
N GLU A 533 8.61 1.01 29.25
CA GLU A 533 9.93 0.86 29.86
C GLU A 533 9.77 0.11 31.18
N VAL A 534 10.39 -1.07 31.26
CA VAL A 534 10.43 -1.89 32.46
C VAL A 534 11.85 -1.78 33.04
N LEU A 535 12.00 -1.05 34.14
CA LEU A 535 13.24 -1.05 34.91
C LEU A 535 13.03 -2.03 36.06
N GLU A 536 13.60 -3.23 35.98
CA GLU A 536 13.56 -4.16 37.12
C GLU A 536 14.88 -4.07 37.88
N SER A 537 14.90 -3.30 38.97
CA SER A 537 15.96 -3.48 39.97
C SER A 537 15.74 -4.83 40.65
N VAL A 538 16.63 -5.78 40.38
CA VAL A 538 16.71 -7.00 41.18
C VAL A 538 17.49 -6.64 42.44
N ALA A 539 16.82 -6.57 43.59
CA ALA A 539 17.50 -6.55 44.87
C ALA A 539 18.20 -7.90 45.06
N VAL A 540 19.53 -7.93 44.96
CA VAL A 540 20.33 -9.07 45.39
C VAL A 540 20.62 -8.85 46.87
N ILE A 541 20.02 -9.70 47.70
CA ILE A 541 20.40 -9.80 49.12
C ILE A 541 21.59 -10.76 49.16
N ASP A 542 22.81 -10.22 49.32
CA ASP A 542 23.98 -11.03 49.62
C ASP A 542 23.89 -11.56 51.07
N GLU A 543 24.54 -12.69 51.36
CA GLU A 543 24.49 -13.41 52.66
C GLU A 543 24.91 -12.56 53.90
N ASP A 544 25.45 -11.35 53.69
CA ASP A 544 25.87 -10.41 54.72
C ASP A 544 24.85 -9.27 55.02
N GLY A 545 23.70 -9.24 54.36
CA GLY A 545 22.61 -8.32 54.69
C GLY A 545 22.80 -6.85 54.28
N GLU A 546 23.79 -6.53 53.44
CA GLU A 546 23.86 -5.23 52.76
C GLU A 546 23.04 -5.26 51.46
N GLU A 547 22.05 -4.38 51.38
CA GLU A 547 21.18 -4.20 50.22
C GLU A 547 21.95 -3.46 49.11
N SER A 548 22.39 -4.18 48.06
CA SER A 548 22.94 -3.54 46.85
C SER A 548 21.92 -3.59 45.72
N ILE A 549 21.43 -2.40 45.33
CA ILE A 549 20.51 -2.25 44.19
C ILE A 549 21.34 -2.37 42.91
N ARG A 550 21.09 -3.41 42.11
CA ARG A 550 21.53 -3.46 40.71
C ARG A 550 20.31 -3.34 39.81
N GLU A 551 20.26 -2.28 39.01
CA GLU A 551 19.27 -2.12 37.96
C GLU A 551 19.54 -3.16 36.86
N VAL A 552 18.54 -4.01 36.58
CA VAL A 552 18.54 -4.91 35.42
C VAL A 552 17.50 -4.37 34.44
N LEU A 553 17.95 -4.14 33.21
CA LEU A 553 17.17 -3.59 32.10
C LEU A 553 16.35 -4.64 31.37
#